data_AF-A0A821QCU3-F1
#
_entry.id   AF-A0A821QCU3-F1
#
_cell.length_a   1.000
_cell.length_b   1.000
_cell.length_c   1.000
_cell.angle_alpha   90.00
_cell.angle_beta   90.00
_cell.angle_gamma   90.00
#
_symmetry.space_group_name_H-M   'P 1'
#
loop_
_entity.id
_entity.type
_entity.pdbx_description
1 polymer ?
#
loop_
_entity_poly.entity_id
_entity_poly.type
_entity_poly.pdbx_seq_one_letter_code
_entity_poly.pdbx_strand_id
1 'polypeptide(L)'
;MSNLADKYFDRPEEPEFDICMADFASEYENISINKNIKNPKTPIKRLQTLNFAIKKRCYRKAIIRYPYFNRETDRENYFENLLSLYLPIRSRNELKKPYELFYEIGEIFDTRQQCVRRVKEIVYENRKKYEAHLKETDEMESLFNQLSVDMK
;
A
#
# COMPACT_ATOMS: atom_id res chain seq x y z
N MET A 1 9.34 -6.31 -18.19
CA MET A 1 9.84 -6.28 -16.81
C MET A 1 8.64 -6.13 -15.90
N SER A 2 8.42 -7.05 -14.96
CA SER A 2 7.33 -6.93 -13.98
C SER A 2 7.65 -5.80 -12.99
N ASN A 3 6.76 -4.82 -12.86
CA ASN A 3 6.91 -3.72 -11.91
C ASN A 3 6.61 -4.22 -10.47
N LEU A 4 6.84 -3.37 -9.46
CA LEU A 4 6.55 -3.66 -8.05
C LEU A 4 5.07 -4.08 -7.86
N ALA A 5 4.15 -3.39 -8.53
CA ALA A 5 2.72 -3.69 -8.46
C ALA A 5 2.40 -5.11 -8.97
N ASP A 6 2.97 -5.53 -10.09
CA ASP A 6 2.76 -6.88 -10.63
C ASP A 6 3.22 -7.95 -9.64
N LYS A 7 4.37 -7.73 -8.99
CA LYS A 7 4.91 -8.64 -7.97
C LYS A 7 4.08 -8.65 -6.69
N TYR A 8 3.50 -7.51 -6.35
CA TYR A 8 2.58 -7.40 -5.22
C TYR A 8 1.29 -8.18 -5.49
N PHE A 9 0.70 -8.08 -6.68
CA PHE A 9 -0.52 -8.83 -7.01
C PHE A 9 -0.26 -10.34 -7.14
N ASP A 10 0.94 -10.73 -7.57
CA ASP A 10 1.35 -12.14 -7.71
C ASP A 10 1.90 -12.76 -6.41
N ARG A 11 1.69 -12.11 -5.26
CA ARG A 11 2.14 -12.60 -3.94
C ARG A 11 1.40 -13.86 -3.51
N PRO A 12 1.99 -14.72 -2.66
CA PRO A 12 1.35 -15.98 -2.24
C PRO A 12 -0.04 -15.80 -1.61
N GLU A 13 -0.94 -16.75 -1.83
CA GLU A 13 -2.28 -16.83 -1.20
C GLU A 13 -2.21 -17.37 0.24
N GLU A 14 -1.27 -16.87 1.04
CA GLU A 14 -1.22 -17.16 2.48
C GLU A 14 -1.72 -15.93 3.25
N PRO A 15 -2.43 -16.10 4.38
CA PRO A 15 -2.93 -14.98 5.19
C PRO A 15 -1.84 -14.01 5.67
N GLU A 16 -0.59 -14.48 5.82
CA GLU A 16 0.55 -13.63 6.15
C GLU A 16 0.84 -12.57 5.07
N PHE A 17 0.45 -12.83 3.82
CA PHE A 17 0.61 -11.93 2.68
C PHE A 17 -0.65 -11.11 2.37
N ASP A 18 -1.67 -11.12 3.23
CA ASP A 18 -2.80 -10.18 3.15
C ASP A 18 -2.41 -8.81 3.72
N ILE A 19 -1.40 -8.22 3.09
CA ILE A 19 -0.79 -6.95 3.46
C ILE A 19 -0.98 -5.92 2.34
N CYS A 20 -0.84 -4.64 2.67
CA CYS A 20 -0.87 -3.56 1.69
C CYS A 20 0.43 -3.49 0.87
N MET A 21 0.40 -2.77 -0.25
CA MET A 21 1.57 -2.64 -1.13
C MET A 21 2.75 -1.97 -0.43
N ALA A 22 2.48 -0.99 0.45
CA ALA A 22 3.52 -0.34 1.24
C ALA A 22 4.23 -1.33 2.18
N ASP A 23 3.49 -2.17 2.91
CA ASP A 23 4.05 -3.24 3.75
C ASP A 23 4.86 -4.24 2.91
N PHE A 24 4.32 -4.66 1.76
CA PHE A 24 5.02 -5.56 0.85
C PHE A 24 6.36 -4.98 0.37
N ALA A 25 6.36 -3.75 -0.11
CA ALA A 25 7.56 -3.12 -0.65
C ALA A 25 8.60 -2.76 0.44
N SER A 26 8.13 -2.48 1.66
CA SER A 26 8.98 -2.07 2.77
C SER A 26 9.59 -3.26 3.49
N GLU A 27 8.81 -4.29 3.76
CA GLU A 27 9.22 -5.45 4.56
C GLU A 27 9.83 -6.57 3.74
N TYR A 28 9.53 -6.66 2.44
CA TYR A 28 10.00 -7.74 1.59
C TYR A 28 11.02 -7.26 0.54
N GLU A 29 11.92 -8.16 0.17
CA GLU A 29 12.88 -7.98 -0.90
C GLU A 29 12.55 -8.96 -2.04
N ASN A 30 12.38 -8.41 -3.24
CA ASN A 30 12.15 -9.19 -4.46
C ASN A 30 13.47 -9.76 -5.00
N ILE A 31 13.50 -11.07 -5.17
CA ILE A 31 14.66 -11.85 -5.62
C ILE A 31 14.30 -12.50 -6.95
N SER A 32 15.20 -12.43 -7.93
CA SER A 32 15.08 -13.25 -9.14
C SER A 32 15.45 -14.70 -8.81
N ILE A 33 14.64 -15.66 -9.26
CA ILE A 33 14.85 -17.09 -9.00
C ILE A 33 16.22 -17.58 -9.49
N ASN A 34 16.78 -16.94 -10.52
CA ASN A 34 18.09 -17.29 -11.06
C ASN A 34 19.25 -16.93 -10.12
N LYS A 35 19.02 -16.14 -9.06
CA LYS A 35 20.03 -15.84 -8.04
C LYS A 35 20.03 -16.96 -6.98
N ASN A 36 21.06 -17.80 -7.01
CA ASN A 36 21.29 -18.79 -5.97
C ASN A 36 21.66 -18.12 -4.64
N ILE A 37 20.71 -18.02 -3.71
CA ILE A 37 20.96 -17.57 -2.34
C ILE A 37 21.34 -18.80 -1.51
N LYS A 38 22.61 -18.89 -1.12
CA LYS A 38 23.08 -19.90 -0.17
C LYS A 38 22.68 -19.46 1.25
N ASN A 39 22.02 -20.34 2.01
CA ASN A 39 21.63 -20.14 3.41
C ASN A 39 20.86 -18.83 3.68
N PRO A 40 19.61 -18.71 3.21
CA PRO A 40 18.81 -17.50 3.45
C PRO A 40 18.48 -17.34 4.94
N LYS A 41 18.60 -16.11 5.45
CA LYS A 41 18.30 -15.76 6.85
C LYS A 41 16.79 -15.78 7.17
N THR A 42 15.96 -15.61 6.15
CA THR A 42 14.49 -15.60 6.23
C THR A 42 13.93 -16.54 5.17
N PRO A 43 12.76 -17.13 5.40
CA PRO A 43 12.14 -18.01 4.41
C PRO A 43 11.94 -17.28 3.08
N ILE A 44 12.27 -17.98 1.99
CA ILE A 44 12.03 -17.52 0.63
C ILE A 44 10.71 -18.13 0.17
N LYS A 45 9.79 -17.27 -0.27
CA LYS A 45 8.49 -17.68 -0.84
C LYS A 45 8.46 -17.29 -2.31
N ARG A 46 8.04 -18.21 -3.17
CA ARG A 46 7.92 -17.94 -4.61
C ARG A 46 6.65 -17.13 -4.87
N LEU A 47 6.70 -16.25 -5.86
CA LEU A 47 5.48 -15.66 -6.40
C LEU A 47 4.71 -16.71 -7.21
N GLN A 48 3.43 -16.46 -7.46
CA GLN A 48 2.54 -17.47 -8.03
C GLN A 48 2.86 -17.75 -9.51
N THR A 49 2.95 -16.70 -10.32
CA THR A 49 3.07 -16.79 -11.78
C THR A 49 4.42 -16.28 -12.27
N LEU A 50 4.95 -15.25 -11.62
CA LEU A 50 6.19 -14.59 -11.98
C LEU A 50 7.39 -15.40 -11.52
N ASN A 51 8.46 -15.39 -12.33
CA ASN A 51 9.75 -16.02 -12.01
C ASN A 51 10.57 -15.20 -10.98
N PHE A 52 9.92 -14.80 -9.89
CA PHE A 52 10.50 -14.09 -8.76
C PHE A 52 10.11 -14.80 -7.45
N ALA A 53 10.89 -14.51 -6.42
CA ALA A 53 10.61 -14.89 -5.05
C ALA A 53 10.74 -13.68 -4.15
N ILE A 54 10.15 -13.75 -2.96
CA ILE A 54 10.23 -12.75 -1.93
C ILE A 54 10.86 -13.34 -0.68
N LYS A 55 11.61 -12.52 0.04
CA LYS A 55 12.06 -12.81 1.41
C LYS A 55 11.81 -11.60 2.29
N LYS A 56 11.61 -11.83 3.59
CA LYS A 56 11.50 -10.75 4.56
C LYS A 56 12.87 -10.10 4.79
N ARG A 57 12.94 -8.77 4.84
CA ARG A 57 14.15 -8.01 5.18
C ARG A 57 14.44 -8.16 6.67
N CYS A 58 15.68 -8.48 7.01
CA CYS A 58 16.05 -8.73 8.42
C CYS A 58 16.44 -7.46 9.19
N TYR A 59 17.02 -6.46 8.51
CA TYR A 59 17.74 -5.37 9.19
C TYR A 59 17.03 -4.02 9.12
N ARG A 60 16.59 -3.62 7.93
CA ARG A 60 15.99 -2.30 7.69
C ARG A 60 14.84 -2.44 6.71
N LYS A 61 13.74 -1.78 7.06
CA LYS A 61 12.62 -1.53 6.15
C LYS A 61 13.10 -0.68 4.97
N ALA A 62 12.63 -0.97 3.77
CA ALA A 62 12.95 -0.16 2.60
C ALA A 62 12.18 1.16 2.64
N ILE A 63 12.87 2.24 2.26
CA ILE A 63 12.24 3.54 1.99
C ILE A 63 11.59 3.43 0.61
N ILE A 64 10.29 3.65 0.54
CA ILE A 64 9.51 3.63 -0.69
C ILE A 64 9.27 5.08 -1.08
N ARG A 65 9.61 5.43 -2.32
CA ARG A 65 9.20 6.70 -2.93
C ARG A 65 8.03 6.41 -3.84
N TYR A 66 6.95 7.13 -3.66
CA TYR A 66 5.76 7.02 -4.48
C TYR A 66 5.32 8.41 -4.93
N PRO A 67 4.69 8.56 -6.12
CA PRO A 67 4.10 9.82 -6.54
C PRO A 67 3.23 10.43 -5.44
N TYR A 68 3.38 11.74 -5.25
CA TYR A 68 2.51 12.53 -4.41
C TYR A 68 1.47 13.21 -5.30
N PHE A 69 0.20 13.12 -4.90
CA PHE A 69 -0.90 13.84 -5.52
C PHE A 69 -1.49 14.76 -4.46
N ASN A 70 -1.94 15.95 -4.86
CA ASN A 70 -2.63 16.86 -3.97
C ASN A 70 -4.13 16.57 -4.01
N ARG A 71 -4.76 16.44 -2.83
CA ARG A 71 -6.17 16.07 -2.69
C ARG A 71 -7.13 17.10 -3.29
N GLU A 72 -6.75 18.38 -3.32
CA GLU A 72 -7.58 19.45 -3.86
C GLU A 72 -7.49 19.56 -5.38
N THR A 73 -6.27 19.52 -5.91
CA THR A 73 -6.04 19.73 -7.34
C THR A 73 -6.24 18.46 -8.16
N ASP A 74 -5.98 17.29 -7.57
CA ASP A 74 -6.02 16.01 -8.27
C ASP A 74 -6.62 14.89 -7.38
N ARG A 75 -7.89 15.08 -7.07
CA ARG A 75 -8.64 14.26 -6.11
C ARG A 75 -8.74 12.78 -6.52
N GLU A 76 -9.00 12.51 -7.80
CA GLU A 76 -9.12 11.13 -8.29
C GLU A 76 -7.80 10.36 -8.11
N ASN A 77 -6.68 10.93 -8.56
CA ASN A 77 -5.39 10.26 -8.44
C ASN A 77 -4.91 10.19 -6.99
N TYR A 78 -5.24 11.18 -6.16
CA TYR A 78 -4.99 11.12 -4.72
C TYR A 78 -5.62 9.87 -4.08
N PHE A 79 -6.93 9.68 -4.26
CA PHE A 79 -7.61 8.53 -3.66
C PHE A 79 -7.25 7.21 -4.33
N GLU A 80 -7.04 7.18 -5.65
CA GLU A 80 -6.52 5.97 -6.33
C GLU A 80 -5.19 5.54 -5.73
N ASN A 81 -4.26 6.48 -5.57
CA ASN A 81 -2.93 6.24 -5.03
C ASN A 81 -3.00 5.78 -3.56
N LEU A 82 -3.74 6.52 -2.74
CA LEU A 82 -3.92 6.24 -1.32
C LEU A 82 -4.43 4.80 -1.11
N LEU A 83 -5.47 4.41 -1.84
CA LEU A 83 -6.03 3.07 -1.76
C LEU A 83 -5.06 2.01 -2.31
N SER A 84 -4.40 2.28 -3.43
CA SER A 84 -3.45 1.33 -4.04
C SER A 84 -2.26 1.00 -3.14
N LEU A 85 -1.79 1.98 -2.36
CA LEU A 85 -0.66 1.80 -1.45
C LEU A 85 -1.02 1.10 -0.15
N TYR A 86 -2.15 1.49 0.46
CA TYR A 86 -2.45 1.18 1.86
C TYR A 86 -3.65 0.25 2.06
N LEU A 87 -4.43 -0.04 1.02
CA LEU A 87 -5.46 -1.07 1.08
C LEU A 87 -4.85 -2.45 0.70
N PRO A 88 -5.08 -3.52 1.48
CA PRO A 88 -4.63 -4.86 1.12
C PRO A 88 -5.54 -5.44 0.01
N ILE A 89 -5.17 -5.21 -1.25
CA ILE A 89 -5.91 -5.67 -2.43
C ILE A 89 -5.16 -6.76 -3.18
N ARG A 90 -5.86 -7.74 -3.75
CA ARG A 90 -5.26 -8.83 -4.54
C ARG A 90 -5.26 -8.54 -6.04
N SER A 91 -6.09 -7.60 -6.48
CA SER A 91 -6.18 -7.14 -7.86
C SER A 91 -6.55 -5.66 -7.93
N ARG A 92 -6.19 -5.00 -9.04
CA ARG A 92 -6.61 -3.61 -9.31
C ARG A 92 -8.14 -3.48 -9.43
N ASN A 93 -8.84 -4.56 -9.79
CA ASN A 93 -10.30 -4.57 -9.94
C ASN A 93 -11.06 -4.45 -8.62
N GLU A 94 -10.41 -4.69 -7.48
CA GLU A 94 -11.00 -4.48 -6.16
C GLU A 94 -11.14 -3.00 -5.79
N LEU A 95 -10.40 -2.11 -6.46
CA LEU A 95 -10.52 -0.66 -6.30
C LEU A 95 -11.76 -0.18 -7.05
N LYS A 96 -12.81 0.13 -6.30
CA LYS A 96 -14.08 0.59 -6.87
C LYS A 96 -14.05 2.09 -7.11
N LYS A 97 -14.50 2.52 -8.29
CA LYS A 97 -14.76 3.93 -8.60
C LYS A 97 -16.19 4.32 -8.18
N PRO A 98 -16.42 5.57 -7.74
CA PRO A 98 -15.42 6.62 -7.52
C PRO A 98 -14.57 6.34 -6.27
N TYR A 99 -13.25 6.51 -6.40
CA TYR A 99 -12.29 6.05 -5.38
C TYR A 99 -12.46 6.75 -4.02
N GLU A 100 -12.81 8.03 -4.04
CA GLU A 100 -13.11 8.78 -2.83
C GLU A 100 -14.29 8.17 -2.05
N LEU A 101 -15.40 7.89 -2.75
CA LEU A 101 -16.58 7.32 -2.11
C LEU A 101 -16.25 5.94 -1.55
N PHE A 102 -15.50 5.14 -2.30
CA PHE A 102 -15.04 3.84 -1.82
C PHE A 102 -14.12 3.97 -0.59
N TYR A 103 -13.28 4.99 -0.53
CA TYR A 103 -12.48 5.28 0.66
C TYR A 103 -13.36 5.66 1.87
N GLU A 104 -14.34 6.54 1.70
CA GLU A 104 -15.14 7.09 2.81
C GLU A 104 -16.18 6.11 3.37
N ILE A 105 -16.88 5.37 2.51
CA ILE A 105 -18.01 4.51 2.90
C ILE A 105 -17.79 3.03 2.59
N GLY A 106 -16.71 2.67 1.90
CA GLY A 106 -16.44 1.30 1.53
C GLY A 106 -16.11 0.42 2.73
N GLU A 107 -16.55 -0.84 2.65
CA GLU A 107 -16.24 -1.88 3.61
C GLU A 107 -15.67 -3.10 2.87
N ILE A 108 -14.66 -3.73 3.48
CA ILE A 108 -14.04 -4.95 2.96
C ILE A 108 -13.88 -5.97 4.09
N PHE A 109 -13.82 -7.25 3.74
CA PHE A 109 -13.50 -8.30 4.68
C PHE A 109 -11.99 -8.34 4.93
N ASP A 110 -11.56 -8.01 6.14
CA ASP A 110 -10.18 -8.11 6.59
C ASP A 110 -9.90 -9.57 6.94
N THR A 111 -9.20 -10.28 6.07
CA THR A 111 -8.83 -11.69 6.27
C THR A 111 -7.87 -11.90 7.45
N ARG A 112 -7.13 -10.88 7.88
CA ARG A 112 -6.24 -11.00 9.05
C ARG A 112 -7.01 -10.92 10.35
N GLN A 113 -8.05 -10.08 10.39
CA GLN A 113 -8.91 -9.92 11.57
C GLN A 113 -10.18 -10.78 11.52
N GLN A 114 -10.45 -11.43 10.38
CA GLN A 114 -11.63 -12.25 10.14
C GLN A 114 -12.94 -11.49 10.37
N CYS A 115 -12.98 -10.21 10.00
CA CYS A 115 -14.15 -9.35 10.19
C CYS A 115 -14.29 -8.31 9.06
N VAL A 116 -15.50 -7.76 8.89
CA VAL A 116 -15.73 -6.64 7.98
C VAL A 116 -15.24 -5.36 8.64
N ARG A 117 -14.48 -4.56 7.89
CA ARG A 117 -13.91 -3.29 8.35
C ARG A 117 -14.07 -2.21 7.29
N ARG A 118 -14.08 -0.95 7.75
CA ARG A 118 -14.11 0.22 6.87
C ARG A 118 -12.78 0.39 6.17
N VAL A 119 -12.84 0.66 4.86
CA VAL A 119 -11.67 0.95 4.01
C VAL A 119 -10.83 2.07 4.62
N LYS A 120 -11.48 3.15 5.07
CA LYS A 120 -10.84 4.30 5.72
C LYS A 120 -9.96 3.91 6.91
N GLU A 121 -10.42 3.02 7.77
CA GLU A 121 -9.70 2.59 8.98
C GLU A 121 -8.45 1.80 8.62
N ILE A 122 -8.59 0.83 7.72
CA ILE A 122 -7.47 0.00 7.26
C ILE A 122 -6.40 0.86 6.61
N VAL A 123 -6.81 1.77 5.71
CA VAL A 123 -5.90 2.67 5.01
C VAL A 123 -5.18 3.58 6.00
N TYR A 124 -5.89 4.16 6.96
CA TYR A 124 -5.30 5.02 7.99
C TYR A 124 -4.26 4.30 8.84
N GLU A 125 -4.58 3.09 9.34
CA GLU A 125 -3.67 2.27 10.13
C GLU A 125 -2.39 1.93 9.36
N ASN A 126 -2.53 1.57 8.09
CA ASN A 126 -1.39 1.24 7.24
C ASN A 126 -0.57 2.48 6.87
N ARG A 127 -1.22 3.61 6.54
CA ARG A 127 -0.55 4.88 6.20
C ARG A 127 0.30 5.41 7.36
N LYS A 128 -0.24 5.36 8.58
CA LYS A 128 0.45 5.81 9.81
C LYS A 128 1.79 5.13 10.06
N LYS A 129 2.01 3.90 9.56
CA LYS A 129 3.30 3.19 9.68
C LYS A 129 4.43 3.84 8.90
N TYR A 130 4.10 4.57 7.83
CA TYR A 130 5.07 5.06 6.84
C TYR A 130 5.14 6.58 6.80
N GLU A 131 4.04 7.26 7.11
CA GLU A 131 3.97 8.71 7.19
C GLU A 131 4.07 9.14 8.66
N ALA A 132 5.30 9.30 9.14
CA ALA A 132 5.58 9.72 10.53
C ALA A 132 4.93 11.08 10.89
N HIS A 133 4.75 11.94 9.90
CA HIS A 133 4.16 13.28 10.02
C HIS A 133 2.71 13.35 9.53
N LEU A 134 1.98 12.22 9.47
CA LEU A 134 0.62 12.16 8.92
C LEU A 134 -0.33 13.24 9.48
N LYS A 135 -0.23 13.52 10.79
CA LYS A 135 -1.03 14.58 11.44
C LYS A 135 -0.60 15.98 11.00
N GLU A 136 0.70 16.23 10.94
CA GLU A 136 1.23 17.52 10.49
C GLU A 136 0.91 17.76 9.01
N THR A 137 0.92 16.72 8.17
CA THR A 137 0.54 16.87 6.75
C THR A 137 -0.96 17.14 6.58
N ASP A 138 -1.82 16.46 7.33
CA ASP A 138 -3.27 16.69 7.25
C ASP A 138 -3.62 18.08 7.83
N GLU A 139 -2.93 18.51 8.90
CA GLU A 139 -3.07 19.85 9.50
C GLU A 139 -2.56 20.95 8.56
N MET A 140 -1.38 20.78 7.96
CA MET A 140 -0.82 21.72 6.98
C MET A 140 -1.67 21.81 5.71
N GLU A 141 -2.21 20.69 5.23
CA GLU A 141 -3.14 20.66 4.10
C GLU A 141 -4.43 21.42 4.47
N SER A 142 -4.99 21.20 5.67
CA SER A 142 -6.17 21.96 6.13
C SER A 142 -5.92 23.46 6.25
N LEU A 143 -4.74 23.88 6.73
CA LEU A 143 -4.32 25.28 6.86
C LEU A 143 -4.10 25.94 5.50
N PHE A 144 -3.45 25.25 4.57
CA PHE A 144 -3.25 25.72 3.20
C PHE A 144 -4.60 25.97 2.49
N ASN A 145 -5.55 25.08 2.69
CA ASN A 145 -6.86 25.16 2.06
C ASN A 145 -7.69 26.34 2.62
N GLN A 146 -7.61 26.59 3.94
CA GLN A 146 -8.22 27.77 4.56
C GLN A 146 -7.64 29.08 4.01
N LEU A 147 -6.31 29.19 3.97
CA LEU A 147 -5.62 30.37 3.43
C LEU A 147 -5.90 30.61 1.95
N SER A 148 -6.15 29.55 1.18
CA SER A 148 -6.50 29.62 -0.25
C SER A 148 -7.94 30.09 -0.49
N VAL A 149 -8.85 29.84 0.46
CA VAL A 149 -10.24 30.32 0.42
C VAL A 149 -10.32 31.79 0.83
N ASP A 150 -9.49 32.23 1.77
CA ASP A 150 -9.45 33.63 2.24
C ASP A 150 -8.84 34.62 1.22
N MET A 151 -8.25 34.11 0.13
CA MET A 151 -7.65 34.90 -0.96
C MET A 151 -8.57 35.10 -2.19
N LYS A 152 -9.84 34.67 -2.13
CA LYS A 152 -10.86 34.91 -3.17
C LYS A 152 -11.91 35.90 -2.71
#